data_AF-A0A352KFF2-F1
#
_entry.id   AF-A0A352KFF2-F1
#
_cell.length_a   1.000
_cell.length_b   1.000
_cell.length_c   1.000
_cell.angle_alpha   90.00
_cell.angle_beta   90.00
_cell.angle_gamma   90.00
#
_symmetry.space_group_name_H-M   'P 1'
#
loop_
_entity.id
_entity.type
_entity.pdbx_description
1 polymer ?
#
loop_
_entity_poly.entity_id
_entity_poly.type
_entity_poly.pdbx_seq_one_letter_code
_entity_poly.pdbx_strand_id
1 'polypeptide(L)' 'MAVDRFPVEYTQIMMFARSIADDNPIRRDQDYAKDTEVGNIIAPPTF' A
#
# COMPACT_ATOMS: atom_id res chain seq x y z
N MET A 1 -22.35 0.87 13.05
CA MET A 1 -21.37 0.35 14.02
C MET A 1 -20.05 1.04 13.73
N ALA A 2 -19.36 1.57 14.75
CA ALA A 2 -17.99 2.01 14.59
C ALA A 2 -17.09 0.76 14.63
N VAL A 3 -16.33 0.53 13.56
CA VAL A 3 -15.30 -0.51 13.56
C VAL A 3 -14.11 -0.01 14.37
N ASP A 4 -13.69 -0.80 15.36
CA ASP A 4 -12.57 -0.47 16.27
C ASP A 4 -11.22 -0.47 15.56
N ARG A 5 -11.11 -1.21 14.44
CA ARG A 5 -9.95 -1.23 13.56
C ARG A 5 -10.40 -1.16 12.12
N PHE A 6 -9.72 -0.33 11.33
CA PHE A 6 -9.93 -0.27 9.89
C PHE A 6 -8.95 -1.24 9.21
N PRO A 7 -9.44 -2.23 8.46
CA PRO A 7 -8.56 -3.08 7.66
C PRO A 7 -7.87 -2.22 6.60
N VAL A 8 -6.57 -2.47 6.41
CA VAL A 8 -5.75 -1.83 5.39
C VAL A 8 -5.56 -2.84 4.26
N GLU A 9 -6.30 -2.63 3.17
CA GLU A 9 -6.31 -3.52 2.02
C GLU A 9 -5.43 -2.96 0.88
N TYR A 10 -4.85 -3.87 0.09
CA TYR A 10 -4.01 -3.52 -1.05
C TYR A 10 -4.68 -2.51 -2.01
N THR A 11 -5.98 -2.71 -2.28
CA THR A 11 -6.75 -1.82 -3.16
C THR A 11 -6.77 -0.39 -2.64
N GLN A 12 -6.87 -0.18 -1.32
CA GLN A 12 -6.89 1.15 -0.71
C GLN A 12 -5.50 1.79 -0.81
N ILE A 13 -4.44 1.03 -0.49
CA ILE A 13 -3.05 1.47 -0.64
C ILE A 13 -2.78 1.94 -2.07
N MET A 14 -3.18 1.14 -3.07
CA MET A 14 -3.01 1.45 -4.49
C MET A 14 -3.78 2.72 -4.89
N MET A 15 -5.03 2.85 -4.47
CA MET A 15 -5.85 4.03 -4.77
C MET A 15 -5.24 5.30 -4.18
N PHE A 16 -4.75 5.24 -2.94
CA PHE A 16 -4.10 6.36 -2.28
C PHE A 16 -2.76 6.69 -2.94
N ALA A 17 -1.91 5.71 -3.23
CA ALA A 17 -0.64 5.94 -3.93
C ALA A 17 -0.87 6.61 -5.31
N ARG A 18 -1.97 6.29 -6.00
CA ARG A 18 -2.35 6.95 -7.27
C ARG A 18 -2.80 8.39 -7.07
N SER A 19 -3.54 8.71 -6.01
CA SER A 19 -4.04 10.07 -5.79
C SER A 19 -2.93 11.07 -5.48
N ILE A 20 -1.81 10.61 -4.91
CA ILE A 20 -0.63 11.43 -4.61
C ILE A 20 0.48 11.34 -5.67
N ALA A 21 0.21 10.71 -6.83
CA ALA A 21 1.20 10.48 -7.89
C ALA A 21 2.50 9.79 -7.44
N ASP A 22 2.37 8.84 -6.49
CA ASP A 22 3.51 8.09 -5.94
C ASP A 22 3.80 6.84 -6.78
N ASP A 23 4.78 6.95 -7.68
CA ASP A 23 5.16 5.90 -8.62
C ASP A 23 6.12 4.85 -8.06
N ASN A 24 6.30 4.78 -6.73
CA ASN A 24 7.18 3.79 -6.14
C ASN A 24 6.64 2.36 -6.36
N PRO A 25 7.39 1.47 -7.05
CA PRO A 25 6.94 0.11 -7.34
C PRO A 25 6.67 -0.73 -6.09
N ILE A 26 7.29 -0.44 -4.94
CA ILE A 26 7.04 -1.17 -3.68
C ILE A 26 5.59 -1.05 -3.18
N ARG A 27 4.84 -0.05 -3.67
CA ARG A 27 3.46 0.24 -3.27
C ARG A 27 2.43 -0.32 -4.25
N ARG A 28 2.87 -0.86 -5.39
CA ARG A 28 2.01 -1.19 -6.54
C ARG A 28 2.32 -2.50 -7.23
N ASP A 29 3.56 -2.96 -7.15
CA ASP A 29 4.02 -4.19 -7.79
C ASP A 29 4.32 -5.21 -6.70
N GLN A 30 3.49 -6.24 -6.65
CA GLN A 30 3.59 -7.29 -5.64
C GLN A 30 4.81 -8.18 -5.89
N ASP A 31 5.23 -8.34 -7.14
CA ASP A 31 6.41 -9.14 -7.47
C ASP A 31 7.68 -8.38 -7.13
N TYR A 32 7.72 -7.07 -7.43
CA TYR A 32 8.79 -6.20 -6.95
C TYR A 32 8.88 -6.18 -5.42
N ALA A 33 7.73 -6.05 -4.73
CA ALA A 33 7.71 -5.95 -3.27
C ALA A 33 8.19 -7.24 -2.56
N LYS A 34 7.93 -8.43 -3.13
CA LYS A 34 8.43 -9.72 -2.60
C LYS A 34 9.95 -9.80 -2.54
N ASP A 35 10.62 -9.17 -3.50
CA ASP A 35 12.08 -9.17 -3.61
C ASP A 35 12.76 -8.11 -2.71
N THR A 36 11.97 -7.28 -2.01
CA THR A 36 12.47 -6.30 -1.04
C THR A 36 12.50 -6.87 0.37
N GLU A 37 13.24 -6.21 1.27
CA GLU A 37 13.32 -6.57 2.70
C GLU A 37 11.94 -6.69 3.37
N VAL A 38 10.96 -5.90 2.91
CA VAL A 38 9.61 -5.87 3.49
C VAL A 38 8.74 -7.02 2.98
N GLY A 39 9.10 -7.60 1.83
CA GLY A 39 8.47 -8.78 1.23
C GLY A 39 7.01 -8.61 0.79
N ASN A 40 6.40 -7.44 0.99
CA ASN A 40 4.98 -7.18 0.81
C ASN A 40 4.73 -5.72 0.44
N ILE A 41 3.57 -5.43 -0.16
CA ILE A 41 3.13 -4.07 -0.44
C ILE A 41 2.93 -3.32 0.88
N ILE A 42 3.46 -2.11 0.98
CA ILE A 42 3.31 -1.24 2.15
C ILE A 42 2.51 0.02 1.83
N ALA A 43 1.79 0.50 2.83
CA ALA A 43 1.11 1.79 2.78
C ALA A 43 2.13 2.94 2.73
N PRO A 44 1.84 4.05 2.01
CA PRO A 44 2.57 5.30 2.17
C PRO A 44 2.56 5.78 3.63
N PRO A 45 3.60 6.51 4.07
CA PRO A 45 3.68 7.03 5.45
C PRO A 45 2.57 8.04 5.79
N THR A 46 1.88 8.57 4.77
CA THR A 46 0.77 9.53 4.90
C THR A 46 -0.61 8.90 4.66
N PHE A 47 -0.68 7.57 4.56
CA PHE A 47 -1.90 6.81 4.31
C PHE A 47 -2.89 6.89 5.48
#